data_AF-A0A7Z9K8M4-F1
#
_entry.id   AF-A0A7Z9K8M4-F1
#
_cell.length_a   1.000
_cell.length_b   1.000
_cell.length_c   1.000
_cell.angle_alpha   90.00
_cell.angle_beta   90.00
_cell.angle_gamma   90.00
#
_symmetry.space_group_name_H-M   'P 1'
#
loop_
_entity.id
_entity.type
_entity.pdbx_description
1 polymer ?
#
loop_
_entity_poly.entity_id
_entity_poly.type
_entity_poly.pdbx_seq_one_letter_code
_entity_poly.pdbx_strand_id
1 'polypeptide(L)'
;MRLLAESNTSLPSKDLIGLVGNTIDPEQISNIGQYYLKLDSKLPDELKKLFRTSGKEGFDFHQSHFQRDELFRKWVLTPNYLDIDTCYTHPELLELKIKQALTGRNKFQVHQIL
;
A
#
# COMPACT_ATOMS: atom_id res chain seq x y z
N MET A 1 -7.36 6.91 1.27
CA MET A 1 -8.26 5.97 1.98
C MET A 1 -8.27 6.16 3.49
N ARG A 2 -7.15 6.04 4.21
CA ARG A 2 -7.14 6.23 5.68
C ARG A 2 -7.47 7.65 6.11
N LEU A 3 -6.89 8.68 5.47
CA LEU A 3 -7.25 10.08 5.74
C LEU A 3 -8.76 10.36 5.55
N LEU A 4 -9.35 9.73 4.53
CA LEU A 4 -10.81 9.77 4.30
C LEU A 4 -11.58 9.09 5.44
N ALA A 5 -11.15 7.92 5.88
CA ALA A 5 -11.77 7.18 6.99
C ALA A 5 -11.64 7.94 8.32
N GLU A 6 -10.47 8.54 8.58
CA GLU A 6 -10.21 9.38 9.76
C GLU A 6 -11.07 10.65 9.75
N SER A 7 -11.34 11.20 8.57
CA SER A 7 -12.22 12.37 8.42
C SER A 7 -13.72 12.01 8.40
N ASN A 8 -14.08 10.72 8.33
CA ASN A 8 -15.45 10.22 8.21
C ASN A 8 -15.70 9.01 9.13
N THR A 9 -15.36 9.12 10.41
CA THR A 9 -15.40 8.00 11.37
C THR A 9 -16.79 7.39 11.59
N SER A 10 -17.86 8.13 11.27
CA SER A 10 -19.24 7.66 11.36
C SER A 10 -19.71 6.83 10.15
N LEU A 11 -18.94 6.80 9.06
CA LEU A 11 -19.29 6.05 7.85
C LEU A 11 -18.72 4.63 7.89
N PRO A 12 -19.51 3.60 7.55
CA PRO A 12 -18.96 2.27 7.37
C PRO A 12 -18.04 2.24 6.14
N SER A 13 -17.04 1.36 6.17
CA SER A 13 -15.99 1.29 5.13
C SER A 13 -16.51 1.20 3.69
N LYS A 14 -17.65 0.53 3.47
CA LYS A 14 -18.32 0.42 2.17
C LYS A 14 -18.80 1.77 1.63
N ASP A 15 -19.17 2.71 2.49
CA ASP A 15 -19.72 4.00 2.08
C ASP A 15 -18.60 5.02 1.79
N LEU A 16 -17.36 4.72 2.21
CA LEU A 16 -16.17 5.49 1.84
C LEU A 16 -15.84 5.38 0.34
N ILE A 17 -16.34 4.34 -0.34
CA ILE A 17 -16.08 4.07 -1.76
C ILE A 17 -16.43 5.28 -2.65
N GLY A 18 -17.59 5.90 -2.39
CA GLY A 18 -18.07 7.06 -3.17
C GLY A 18 -17.29 8.35 -2.91
N LEU A 19 -16.52 8.42 -1.82
CA LEU A 19 -15.77 9.61 -1.43
C LEU A 19 -14.36 9.65 -2.02
N VAL A 20 -13.80 8.49 -2.38
CA VAL A 20 -12.44 8.37 -2.93
C VAL A 20 -12.29 9.11 -4.25
N GLY A 21 -13.25 8.95 -5.16
CA GLY A 21 -13.19 9.57 -6.49
C GLY A 21 -13.30 11.10 -6.46
N ASN A 22 -13.77 11.68 -5.35
CA ASN A 22 -14.06 13.11 -5.23
C ASN A 22 -13.00 13.88 -4.42
N THR A 23 -12.00 13.21 -3.86
CA THR A 23 -11.06 13.83 -2.92
C THR A 23 -9.65 14.03 -3.43
N ILE A 24 -9.30 13.46 -4.58
CA ILE A 24 -7.99 13.66 -5.21
C ILE A 24 -8.21 14.05 -6.67
N ASP A 25 -7.57 15.14 -7.06
CA ASP A 25 -7.63 15.67 -8.42
C ASP A 25 -6.99 14.68 -9.42
N PRO A 26 -7.65 14.35 -10.56
CA PRO A 26 -7.08 13.54 -11.62
C PRO A 26 -5.68 13.98 -12.08
N GLU A 27 -5.38 15.28 -12.05
CA GLU A 27 -4.05 15.81 -12.36
C GLU A 27 -3.03 15.39 -11.29
N GLN A 28 -3.39 15.47 -10.01
CA GLN A 28 -2.54 14.99 -8.91
C GLN A 28 -2.24 13.50 -9.05
N ILE A 29 -3.23 12.67 -9.41
CA ILE A 29 -3.05 11.23 -9.62
C ILE A 29 -2.09 10.96 -10.79
N SER A 30 -2.25 11.69 -11.89
CA SER A 30 -1.42 11.56 -13.09
C SER A 30 0.03 12.01 -12.86
N ASN A 31 0.27 12.82 -11.83
CA ASN A 31 1.58 13.37 -11.51
C ASN A 31 2.29 12.66 -10.34
N ILE A 32 1.67 11.66 -9.68
CA ILE A 32 2.24 10.94 -8.52
C ILE A 32 3.70 10.54 -8.76
N GLY A 33 3.99 9.88 -9.88
CA GLY A 33 5.34 9.41 -10.18
C GLY A 33 6.26 10.51 -10.74
N GLN A 34 5.70 11.57 -11.33
CA GLN A 34 6.49 12.67 -11.90
C GLN A 34 7.21 13.49 -10.81
N TYR A 35 6.65 13.60 -9.62
CA TYR A 35 7.28 14.31 -8.51
C TYR A 35 8.58 13.66 -8.01
N TYR A 36 8.84 12.40 -8.37
CA TYR A 36 10.12 11.73 -8.09
C TYR A 36 11.20 12.04 -9.12
N LEU A 37 10.83 12.62 -10.27
CA LEU A 37 11.76 12.98 -11.33
C LEU A 37 12.26 14.40 -11.17
N LYS A 38 13.58 14.58 -11.23
CA LYS A 38 14.16 15.91 -11.42
C LYS A 38 14.01 16.33 -12.89
N LEU A 39 13.80 17.63 -13.12
CA LEU A 39 13.66 18.21 -14.47
C LEU A 39 14.88 17.92 -15.38
N ASP A 40 16.07 17.79 -14.80
CA ASP A 40 17.34 17.50 -15.48
C ASP A 40 17.72 16.02 -15.49
N SER A 41 16.79 15.13 -15.11
CA SER A 41 17.07 13.71 -14.97
C SER A 41 17.39 13.06 -16.33
N LYS A 42 18.62 12.55 -16.46
CA LYS A 42 19.11 11.80 -17.65
C LYS A 42 18.68 10.34 -17.62
N LEU A 43 17.41 10.09 -17.32
CA LEU A 43 16.88 8.72 -17.26
C LEU A 43 16.58 8.18 -18.67
N PRO A 44 16.69 6.87 -18.88
CA PRO A 44 16.16 6.22 -20.08
C PRO A 44 14.67 6.52 -20.26
N ASP A 45 14.22 6.62 -21.51
CA ASP A 45 12.84 7.00 -21.81
C ASP A 45 11.80 5.98 -21.31
N GLU A 46 12.17 4.70 -21.27
CA GLU A 46 11.33 3.66 -20.66
C GLU A 46 11.09 3.92 -19.17
N LEU A 47 12.12 4.37 -18.45
CA LEU A 47 12.02 4.68 -17.04
C LEU A 47 11.20 5.96 -16.82
N LYS A 48 11.38 6.99 -17.65
CA LYS A 48 10.52 8.19 -17.63
C LYS A 48 9.06 7.83 -17.88
N LYS A 49 8.79 6.91 -18.81
CA LYS A 49 7.44 6.41 -19.08
C LYS A 49 6.87 5.71 -17.85
N LEU A 50 7.63 4.84 -17.20
CA LEU A 50 7.23 4.15 -15.97
C LEU A 50 6.83 5.15 -14.88
N PHE A 51 7.65 6.16 -14.60
CA PHE A 51 7.32 7.21 -13.62
C PHE A 51 6.08 8.03 -14.01
N ARG A 52 5.76 8.17 -15.30
CA ARG A 52 4.54 8.88 -15.74
C ARG A 52 3.28 8.02 -15.61
N THR A 53 3.37 6.70 -15.72
CA THR A 53 2.18 5.83 -15.76
C THR A 53 1.92 5.07 -14.47
N SER A 54 2.97 4.56 -13.81
CA SER A 54 2.81 3.62 -12.68
C SER A 54 2.10 4.22 -11.48
N GLY A 55 2.23 5.53 -11.22
CA GLY A 55 1.52 6.19 -10.13
C GLY A 55 0.00 6.14 -10.32
N LYS A 56 -0.46 6.50 -11.52
CA LYS A 56 -1.89 6.44 -11.87
C LYS A 56 -2.40 5.01 -11.95
N GLU A 57 -1.67 4.12 -12.63
CA GLU A 57 -2.05 2.72 -12.76
C GLU A 57 -2.16 2.03 -11.40
N GLY A 58 -1.20 2.27 -10.50
CA GLY A 58 -1.22 1.75 -9.13
C GLY A 58 -2.40 2.30 -8.34
N PHE A 59 -2.68 3.60 -8.45
CA PHE A 59 -3.85 4.21 -7.80
C PHE A 59 -5.16 3.58 -8.27
N ASP A 60 -5.37 3.50 -9.58
CA ASP A 60 -6.59 2.92 -10.18
C ASP A 60 -6.76 1.45 -9.77
N PHE A 61 -5.67 0.69 -9.76
CA PHE A 61 -5.66 -0.71 -9.33
C PHE A 61 -6.07 -0.85 -7.85
N HIS A 62 -5.44 -0.09 -6.94
CA HIS A 62 -5.78 -0.14 -5.52
C HIS A 62 -7.19 0.37 -5.23
N GLN A 63 -7.67 1.38 -5.97
CA GLN A 63 -9.05 1.86 -5.86
C GLN A 63 -10.05 0.78 -6.28
N SER A 64 -9.79 0.08 -7.40
CA SER A 64 -10.62 -1.05 -7.84
C SER A 64 -10.68 -2.16 -6.78
N HIS A 65 -9.55 -2.51 -6.17
CA HIS A 65 -9.50 -3.49 -5.08
C HIS A 65 -10.28 -3.03 -3.84
N PHE A 66 -10.14 -1.76 -3.43
CA PHE A 66 -10.88 -1.22 -2.29
C PHE A 66 -12.41 -1.33 -2.48
N GLN A 67 -12.88 -1.18 -3.72
CA GLN A 67 -14.29 -1.30 -4.09
C GLN A 67 -14.79 -2.74 -4.04
N ARG A 68 -14.05 -3.69 -4.63
CA ARG A 68 -14.52 -5.06 -4.86
C ARG A 68 -14.14 -6.06 -3.77
N ASP A 69 -13.10 -5.79 -3.01
CA ASP A 69 -12.50 -6.74 -2.07
C ASP A 69 -12.65 -6.25 -0.63
N GLU A 70 -13.51 -6.93 0.13
CA GLU A 70 -13.75 -6.62 1.54
C GLU A 70 -12.53 -6.87 2.43
N LEU A 71 -11.75 -7.91 2.16
CA LEU A 71 -10.56 -8.22 2.95
C LEU A 71 -9.49 -7.17 2.72
N PHE A 72 -9.27 -6.79 1.47
CA PHE A 72 -8.38 -5.69 1.11
C PHE A 72 -8.82 -4.38 1.76
N ARG A 73 -10.13 -4.06 1.72
CA ARG A 73 -10.67 -2.86 2.35
C ARG A 73 -10.48 -2.85 3.86
N LYS A 74 -10.71 -3.97 4.54
CA LYS A 74 -10.43 -4.11 5.98
C LYS A 74 -8.95 -3.89 6.27
N TRP A 75 -8.08 -4.54 5.49
CA TRP A 75 -6.63 -4.44 5.65
C TRP A 75 -6.10 -3.01 5.49
N VAL A 76 -6.48 -2.29 4.43
CA VAL A 76 -6.02 -0.90 4.18
C VAL A 76 -6.47 0.09 5.26
N LEU A 77 -7.53 -0.22 6.01
CA LEU A 77 -8.03 0.64 7.09
C LEU A 77 -7.35 0.39 8.44
N THR A 78 -6.58 -0.70 8.58
CA THR A 78 -5.82 -1.02 9.80
C THR A 78 -4.75 0.06 10.07
N PRO A 79 -4.52 0.49 11.32
CA PRO A 79 -3.55 1.55 11.64
C PRO A 79 -2.13 1.30 11.10
N ASN A 80 -1.75 0.04 11.02
CA ASN A 80 -0.43 -0.44 10.64
C ASN A 80 -0.40 -1.09 9.24
N TYR A 81 -1.33 -0.78 8.33
CA TYR A 81 -1.45 -1.45 7.02
C TYR A 81 -0.18 -1.41 6.13
N LEU A 82 0.72 -0.43 6.35
CA LEU A 82 2.02 -0.35 5.67
C LEU A 82 3.10 -1.23 6.31
N ASP A 83 2.88 -1.64 7.55
CA ASP A 83 3.69 -2.62 8.26
C ASP A 83 3.22 -4.02 7.86
N ILE A 84 3.80 -4.50 6.74
CA ILE A 84 3.48 -5.80 6.16
C ILE A 84 3.77 -6.92 7.18
N ASP A 85 4.85 -6.80 7.95
CA ASP A 85 5.25 -7.81 8.94
C ASP A 85 4.22 -7.97 10.07
N THR A 86 3.53 -6.88 10.41
CA THR A 86 2.53 -6.86 11.48
C THR A 86 1.11 -7.11 10.96
N CYS A 87 0.81 -6.76 9.71
CA CYS A 87 -0.55 -6.87 9.14
C CYS A 87 -0.79 -8.07 8.24
N TYR A 88 0.26 -8.72 7.74
CA TYR A 88 0.14 -9.82 6.80
C TYR A 88 1.00 -10.99 7.27
N THR A 89 0.35 -12.04 7.76
CA THR A 89 1.02 -13.31 8.01
C THR A 89 0.64 -14.30 6.92
N HIS A 90 1.58 -14.57 6.01
CA HIS A 90 1.43 -15.66 5.05
C HIS A 90 1.28 -16.99 5.82
N PRO A 91 0.36 -17.90 5.44
CA PRO A 91 0.14 -19.15 6.18
C PRO A 91 1.42 -19.98 6.42
N GLU A 92 2.30 -20.04 5.42
CA GLU A 92 3.59 -20.72 5.54
C GLU A 92 4.55 -20.03 6.53
N LEU A 93 4.50 -18.70 6.62
CA LEU A 93 5.26 -17.93 7.61
C LEU A 93 4.67 -18.10 9.02
N LEU A 94 3.36 -18.32 9.14
CA LEU A 94 2.72 -18.64 10.42
C LEU A 94 3.21 -19.99 10.95
N GLU A 95 3.25 -21.01 10.09
CA GLU A 95 3.79 -22.32 10.47
C GLU A 95 5.25 -22.22 10.92
N LEU A 96 6.06 -21.41 10.23
CA LEU A 96 7.46 -21.19 10.61
C LEU A 96 7.58 -20.47 11.96
N LYS A 97 6.77 -19.43 12.21
CA LYS A 97 6.71 -18.73 13.50
C LYS A 97 6.30 -19.68 14.63
N ILE A 98 5.30 -20.54 14.41
CA ILE A 98 4.86 -21.55 15.39
C ILE A 98 5.96 -22.58 15.65
N LYS A 99 6.58 -23.13 14.61
CA LYS A 99 7.69 -24.09 14.72
C LYS A 99 8.89 -23.48 15.45
N GLN A 100 9.19 -22.19 15.24
CA GLN A 100 10.27 -21.49 15.95
C GLN A 100 9.95 -21.26 17.43
N ALA A 101 8.73 -20.84 17.76
CA ALA A 101 8.27 -20.65 19.13
C ALA A 101 8.30 -21.97 19.94
N LEU A 102 7.93 -23.08 19.30
CA LEU A 102 7.92 -24.41 19.92
C LEU A 102 9.33 -25.03 20.08
N THR A 103 10.32 -24.58 19.29
CA THR A 103 11.68 -25.14 19.31
C THR A 103 12.70 -24.26 20.03
N GLY A 104 12.30 -23.08 20.53
CA GLY A 104 13.16 -22.17 21.30
C GLY A 104 14.34 -21.59 20.52
N ARG A 105 14.35 -21.70 19.18
CA ARG A 105 15.45 -21.22 18.34
C ARG A 105 15.10 -19.89 17.69
N ASN A 106 15.57 -18.80 18.28
CA ASN A 106 15.60 -17.48 17.63
C ASN A 106 16.78 -17.45 16.64
N LYS A 107 16.53 -17.70 15.35
CA LYS A 107 17.51 -17.48 14.27
C LYS A 107 17.07 -16.33 13.37
N PHE A 108 16.98 -15.14 13.93
CA PHE A 108 17.02 -13.89 13.16
C PHE A 108 17.94 -12.89 13.88
N GLN A 109 19.24 -13.22 13.96
CA GLN A 109 20.25 -12.17 13.94
C GLN A 109 20.29 -11.66 12.49
N VAL A 110 19.47 -10.67 12.20
CA VAL A 110 19.62 -9.85 11.00
C VAL A 110 20.98 -9.17 11.15
N HIS A 111 21.95 -9.57 10.33
CA HIS A 111 23.18 -8.82 10.21
C HIS A 111 22.83 -7.41 9.70
N GLN A 112 22.92 -6.45 10.61
CA GLN A 112 23.04 -5.04 10.29
C GLN A 112 24.34 -4.89 9.49
N ILE A 113 24.23 -4.88 8.16
CA ILE A 113 25.31 -4.43 7.29
C ILE A 113 25.11 -2.93 7.13
N LEU A 114 26.11 -2.19 7.62
CA LEU A 114 26.31 -0.75 7.44
C LEU A 114 26.35 -0.36 5.96
#